data_AF-A0AA43QG94-F1
#
_entry.id   AF-A0AA43QG94-F1
#
_cell.length_a   1.000
_cell.length_b   1.000
_cell.length_c   1.000
_cell.angle_alpha   90.00
_cell.angle_beta   90.00
_cell.angle_gamma   90.00
#
_symmetry.space_group_name_H-M   'P 1'
#
loop_
_entity.id
_entity.type
_entity.pdbx_description
1 polymer ?
#
loop_
_entity_poly.entity_id
_entity_poly.type
_entity_poly.pdbx_seq_one_letter_code
_entity_poly.pdbx_strand_id
1 'polypeptide(L)'
;MSSLVVREWDAMRGCLTSPNLEEINDFDRKREEYWEKGLSPYRQSADREAPAGGEVWPDLTRHITADLLRHLTHNGAFQVSSASCARQDQDHIPGVSIEEAGFEERELGVLRIDLKKTWRDGAVGRERTEGATDRSWALNEVLLRWQDDHSAWGDVMLGQMEACFIMVLTVANYSCLEEWKRCLGLILTCKTAVTEHPLFFASFLALLRKQMERCEDVDGGLFDMGDDGGSLLKTWLKEFKRTLEQVFSAGEGAEIKAEMDGLESILKDMYGWELNDDFVRKGLLSLEDGEEVEMEVSGMDEEDESGEYAPVIVDMPGP
;
A
#
# COMPACT_ATOMS: atom_id res chain seq x y z
N MET A 1 25.52 -15.73 12.23
CA MET A 1 25.68 -16.97 11.42
C MET A 1 24.44 -17.07 10.56
N SER A 2 24.59 -16.97 9.24
CA SER A 2 23.49 -17.16 8.29
C SER A 2 23.01 -18.61 8.39
N SER A 3 21.74 -18.83 8.70
CA SER A 3 21.16 -20.18 8.72
C SER A 3 21.05 -20.72 7.29
N LEU A 4 21.66 -21.88 7.01
CA LEU A 4 21.47 -22.57 5.75
C LEU A 4 20.00 -22.98 5.60
N VAL A 5 19.37 -22.62 4.48
CA VAL A 5 18.02 -23.06 4.12
C VAL A 5 18.12 -23.95 2.88
N VAL A 6 17.64 -25.18 3.00
CA VAL A 6 17.60 -26.16 1.90
C VAL A 6 16.14 -26.43 1.54
N ARG A 7 15.85 -26.61 0.25
CA ARG A 7 14.53 -27.00 -0.25
C ARG A 7 14.67 -28.24 -1.13
N GLU A 8 13.67 -29.12 -1.04
CA GLU A 8 13.58 -30.34 -1.83
C GLU A 8 12.29 -30.34 -2.65
N TRP A 9 12.32 -30.95 -3.84
CA TRP A 9 11.14 -31.13 -4.67
C TRP A 9 10.28 -32.32 -4.19
N ASP A 10 9.07 -32.05 -3.72
CA ASP A 10 8.07 -33.07 -3.41
C ASP A 10 7.21 -33.36 -4.66
N ALA A 11 7.44 -34.52 -5.28
CA ALA A 11 6.72 -34.92 -6.48
C ALA A 11 5.23 -35.23 -6.25
N MET A 12 4.82 -35.59 -5.03
CA MET A 12 3.40 -35.83 -4.72
C MET A 12 2.64 -34.53 -4.58
N ARG A 13 3.27 -33.52 -3.98
CA ARG A 13 2.67 -32.19 -3.78
C ARG A 13 2.91 -31.24 -4.95
N GLY A 14 3.87 -31.55 -5.82
CA GLY A 14 4.26 -30.69 -6.95
C GLY A 14 4.86 -29.35 -6.50
N CYS A 15 5.53 -29.31 -5.35
CA CYS A 15 6.07 -28.09 -4.78
C CYS A 15 7.40 -28.31 -4.03
N LEU A 16 8.08 -27.21 -3.70
CA LEU A 16 9.29 -27.25 -2.87
C LEU A 16 8.92 -27.30 -1.38
N THR A 17 9.48 -28.27 -0.66
CA THR A 17 9.29 -28.48 0.77
C THR A 17 10.61 -28.34 1.54
N SER A 18 10.53 -28.30 2.87
CA SER A 18 11.72 -28.41 3.71
C SER A 18 12.12 -29.88 3.85
N PRO A 19 13.37 -30.24 3.53
CA PRO A 19 13.88 -31.59 3.78
C PRO A 19 14.04 -31.84 5.27
N ASN A 20 14.25 -33.11 5.64
CA ASN A 20 14.51 -33.49 7.02
C ASN A 20 15.94 -33.07 7.47
N LEU A 21 16.20 -33.12 8.78
CA LEU A 21 17.48 -32.67 9.33
C LEU A 21 18.69 -33.48 8.83
N GLU A 22 18.51 -34.76 8.52
CA GLU A 22 19.58 -35.62 8.01
C GLU A 22 20.00 -35.21 6.59
N GLU A 23 19.03 -34.93 5.73
CA GLU A 23 19.24 -34.40 4.37
C GLU A 23 19.91 -33.03 4.38
N ILE A 24 19.50 -32.14 5.30
CA ILE A 24 20.14 -30.82 5.48
C ILE A 24 21.62 -31.00 5.86
N ASN A 25 21.92 -31.89 6.79
CA ASN A 25 23.30 -32.16 7.22
C ASN A 25 24.13 -32.82 6.11
N ASP A 26 23.54 -33.72 5.31
CA ASP A 26 24.23 -34.30 4.16
C ASP A 26 24.52 -33.25 3.08
N PHE A 27 23.58 -32.33 2.83
CA PHE A 27 23.79 -31.20 1.92
C PHE A 27 24.93 -30.31 2.39
N ASP A 28 24.96 -29.91 3.67
CA ASP A 28 26.02 -29.04 4.21
C ASP A 28 27.41 -29.70 4.09
N ARG A 29 27.49 -31.02 4.35
CA ARG A 29 28.73 -31.79 4.17
C ARG A 29 29.20 -31.85 2.71
N LYS A 30 28.28 -31.90 1.74
CA LYS A 30 28.57 -32.02 0.31
C LYS A 30 28.43 -30.70 -0.45
N ARG A 31 28.42 -29.57 0.25
CA ARG A 31 28.11 -28.26 -0.35
C ARG A 31 29.03 -27.90 -1.53
N GLU A 32 30.32 -28.21 -1.44
CA GLU A 32 31.29 -27.97 -2.53
C GLU A 32 30.98 -28.83 -3.77
N GLU A 33 30.58 -30.08 -3.59
CA GLU A 33 30.19 -30.97 -4.67
C GLU A 33 28.92 -30.45 -5.38
N TYR A 34 27.93 -29.96 -4.62
CA TYR A 34 26.75 -29.31 -5.20
C TYR A 34 27.10 -28.02 -5.92
N TRP A 35 28.08 -27.25 -5.41
CA TRP A 35 28.57 -26.04 -6.06
C TRP A 35 29.14 -26.35 -7.45
N GLU A 36 30.02 -27.34 -7.56
CA GLU A 36 30.59 -27.78 -8.84
C GLU A 36 29.54 -28.34 -9.81
N LYS A 37 28.47 -28.95 -9.29
CA LYS A 37 27.36 -29.51 -10.07
C LYS A 37 26.36 -28.49 -10.59
N GLY A 38 26.52 -27.21 -10.29
CA GLY A 38 25.74 -26.14 -10.91
C GLY A 38 24.92 -25.26 -9.97
N LEU A 39 25.27 -25.15 -8.68
CA LEU A 39 24.75 -24.03 -7.90
C LEU A 39 25.24 -22.72 -8.52
N SER A 40 24.31 -21.81 -8.77
CA SER A 40 24.65 -20.48 -9.25
C SER A 40 24.91 -19.55 -8.06
N PRO A 41 25.97 -18.73 -8.10
CA PRO A 41 26.12 -17.67 -7.10
C PRO A 41 24.93 -16.74 -7.18
N TYR A 42 24.43 -16.32 -6.01
CA TYR A 42 23.44 -15.26 -5.93
C TYR A 42 24.08 -13.98 -6.53
N ARG A 43 23.46 -13.44 -7.58
CA ARG A 43 24.09 -12.41 -8.43
C ARG A 43 23.92 -10.98 -7.89
N GLN A 44 23.08 -10.81 -6.88
CA GLN A 44 22.85 -9.53 -6.21
C GLN A 44 23.41 -9.65 -4.80
N SER A 45 24.07 -8.62 -4.29
CA SER A 45 24.48 -8.62 -2.89
C SER A 45 23.35 -7.99 -2.06
N ALA A 46 23.12 -8.46 -0.85
CA ALA A 46 22.34 -7.70 0.14
C ALA A 46 23.24 -6.74 0.94
N ASP A 47 24.54 -6.71 0.63
CA ASP A 47 25.54 -5.87 1.26
C ASP A 47 25.56 -4.50 0.57
N ARG A 48 25.52 -3.43 1.37
CA ARG A 48 25.46 -2.02 0.93
C ARG A 48 26.64 -1.52 0.08
N GLU A 49 27.56 -2.40 -0.32
CA GLU A 49 28.81 -2.07 -1.02
C GLU A 49 28.92 -2.70 -2.43
N ALA A 50 27.80 -3.01 -3.10
CA ALA A 50 27.85 -3.43 -4.50
C ALA A 50 28.17 -2.26 -5.47
N PRO A 51 28.85 -2.54 -6.60
CA PRO A 51 29.27 -1.51 -7.55
C PRO A 51 28.08 -0.87 -8.29
N ALA A 52 28.28 0.39 -8.68
CA ALA A 52 27.29 1.31 -9.26
C ALA A 52 26.42 0.72 -10.38
N GLY A 53 25.30 0.16 -9.97
CA GLY A 53 24.13 -0.23 -10.74
C GLY A 53 23.06 -0.50 -9.70
N GLY A 54 22.37 0.56 -9.26
CA GLY A 54 21.64 0.68 -7.99
C GLY A 54 20.97 -0.62 -7.53
N GLU A 55 21.27 -1.04 -6.31
CA GLU A 55 20.64 -2.22 -5.73
C GLU A 55 19.14 -1.96 -5.54
N VAL A 56 18.32 -2.43 -6.49
CA VAL A 56 16.86 -2.27 -6.48
C VAL A 56 16.22 -3.03 -5.30
N TRP A 57 16.84 -4.13 -4.88
CA TRP A 57 16.26 -5.02 -3.86
C TRP A 57 16.24 -4.40 -2.46
N PRO A 58 17.35 -3.87 -1.91
CA PRO A 58 17.32 -3.16 -0.63
C PRO A 58 16.31 -2.01 -0.58
N ASP A 59 16.14 -1.26 -1.67
CA ASP A 59 15.19 -0.15 -1.72
C ASP A 59 13.73 -0.61 -1.60
N LEU A 60 13.40 -1.82 -2.06
CA LEU A 60 12.06 -2.42 -1.99
C LEU A 60 11.83 -3.31 -0.76
N THR A 61 12.86 -3.60 0.04
CA THR A 61 12.75 -4.52 1.18
C THR A 61 13.37 -4.01 2.47
N ARG A 62 13.65 -2.70 2.58
CA ARG A 62 14.44 -2.13 3.70
C ARG A 62 13.76 -2.25 5.06
N HIS A 63 12.42 -2.30 5.11
CA HIS A 63 11.65 -2.43 6.34
C HIS A 63 11.09 -3.85 6.55
N ILE A 64 11.29 -4.77 5.60
CA ILE A 64 10.92 -6.17 5.80
C ILE A 64 11.81 -6.79 6.87
N THR A 65 11.21 -7.13 8.02
CA THR A 65 11.88 -7.84 9.11
C THR A 65 11.51 -9.32 9.15
N ALA A 66 12.34 -10.12 9.82
CA ALA A 66 12.03 -11.54 10.03
C ALA A 66 10.73 -11.75 10.82
N ASP A 67 10.45 -10.91 11.80
CA ASP A 67 9.22 -10.99 12.61
C ASP A 67 7.99 -10.59 11.80
N LEU A 68 8.12 -9.59 10.93
CA LEU A 68 7.07 -9.25 9.97
C LEU A 68 6.72 -10.44 9.08
N LEU A 69 7.72 -11.06 8.45
CA LEU A 69 7.49 -12.22 7.58
C LEU A 69 6.95 -13.43 8.34
N ARG A 70 7.37 -13.65 9.59
CA ARG A 70 6.83 -14.73 10.44
C ARG A 70 5.35 -14.51 10.75
N HIS A 71 4.95 -13.27 11.01
CA HIS A 71 3.54 -12.95 11.23
C HIS A 71 2.74 -13.12 9.93
N LEU A 72 3.23 -12.55 8.83
CA LEU A 72 2.58 -12.63 7.51
C LEU A 72 2.35 -14.07 7.06
N THR A 73 3.28 -14.97 7.35
CA THR A 73 3.25 -16.38 6.93
C THR A 73 2.84 -17.36 8.05
N HIS A 74 2.27 -16.86 9.15
CA HIS A 74 1.86 -17.63 10.33
C HIS A 74 2.94 -18.63 10.82
N ASN A 75 3.92 -18.09 11.56
CA ASN A 75 5.00 -18.80 12.25
C ASN A 75 6.09 -19.40 11.36
N GLY A 76 6.44 -18.72 10.26
CA GLY A 76 7.72 -18.95 9.59
C GLY A 76 7.77 -20.20 8.71
N ALA A 77 6.64 -20.62 8.14
CA ALA A 77 6.67 -21.57 7.02
C ALA A 77 7.36 -20.96 5.79
N PHE A 78 7.35 -19.63 5.67
CA PHE A 78 7.89 -18.87 4.53
C PHE A 78 7.41 -19.46 3.20
N GLN A 79 6.11 -19.76 3.13
CA GLN A 79 5.42 -20.27 1.95
C GLN A 79 4.21 -19.36 1.69
N VAL A 80 4.19 -18.77 0.50
CA VAL A 80 3.09 -17.97 -0.03
C VAL A 80 2.88 -18.38 -1.47
N SER A 81 1.62 -18.55 -1.86
CA SER A 81 1.17 -18.84 -3.22
C SER A 81 0.34 -17.69 -3.76
N SER A 82 0.00 -17.74 -5.05
CA SER A 82 -0.97 -16.82 -5.66
C SER A 82 -2.35 -16.89 -5.01
N ALA A 83 -2.71 -18.04 -4.41
CA ALA A 83 -4.03 -18.28 -3.82
C ALA A 83 -4.07 -18.12 -2.28
N SER A 84 -2.92 -17.92 -1.63
CA SER A 84 -2.86 -17.52 -0.23
C SER A 84 -3.70 -16.24 0.01
N CYS A 85 -4.52 -16.21 1.05
CA CYS A 85 -5.53 -15.17 1.20
C CYS A 85 -5.66 -14.70 2.66
N ALA A 86 -5.68 -13.39 2.87
CA ALA A 86 -6.01 -12.82 4.18
C ALA A 86 -7.49 -13.05 4.50
N ARG A 87 -7.80 -13.25 5.77
CA ARG A 87 -9.18 -13.50 6.21
C ARG A 87 -10.19 -12.43 5.82
N GLN A 88 -9.75 -11.17 5.73
CA GLN A 88 -10.62 -10.06 5.33
C GLN A 88 -11.00 -10.07 3.85
N ASP A 89 -10.26 -10.84 3.03
CA ASP A 89 -10.47 -10.99 1.59
C ASP A 89 -11.10 -12.34 1.22
N GLN A 90 -11.35 -13.21 2.20
CA GLN A 90 -11.98 -14.50 1.96
C GLN A 90 -13.48 -14.33 1.68
N ASP A 91 -13.95 -14.94 0.58
CA ASP A 91 -15.37 -15.04 0.27
C ASP A 91 -16.08 -15.90 1.32
N HIS A 92 -16.99 -15.29 2.09
CA HIS A 92 -17.85 -16.04 2.97
C HIS A 92 -19.02 -16.64 2.17
N ILE A 93 -18.87 -17.89 1.73
CA ILE A 93 -19.92 -18.66 1.07
C ILE A 93 -20.65 -19.52 2.12
N PRO A 94 -21.92 -19.23 2.45
CA PRO A 94 -22.66 -20.02 3.44
C PRO A 94 -22.75 -21.50 3.04
N GLY A 95 -22.29 -22.40 3.92
CA GLY A 95 -22.37 -23.85 3.72
C GLY A 95 -21.18 -24.49 3.00
N VAL A 96 -20.13 -23.72 2.70
CA VAL A 96 -18.84 -24.25 2.23
C VAL A 96 -17.78 -23.88 3.26
N SER A 97 -17.21 -24.86 3.96
CA SER A 97 -16.00 -24.59 4.73
C SER A 97 -14.77 -24.80 3.83
N ILE A 98 -13.82 -23.87 3.90
CA ILE A 98 -12.54 -23.95 3.15
C ILE A 98 -11.78 -25.22 3.55
N GLU A 99 -11.96 -25.68 4.79
CA GLU A 99 -11.43 -26.94 5.32
C GLU A 99 -12.00 -28.18 4.59
N GLU A 100 -13.29 -28.17 4.22
CA GLU A 100 -13.91 -29.25 3.44
C GLU A 100 -13.47 -29.26 1.96
N ALA A 101 -12.99 -28.13 1.45
CA ALA A 101 -12.50 -28.01 0.08
C ALA A 101 -11.09 -28.61 -0.14
N GLY A 102 -10.41 -29.06 0.92
CA GLY A 102 -9.13 -29.76 0.83
C GLY A 102 -7.93 -28.89 0.45
N PHE A 103 -8.09 -27.56 0.47
CA PHE A 103 -6.99 -26.63 0.26
C PHE A 103 -6.29 -26.37 1.61
N GLU A 104 -5.10 -26.94 1.81
CA GLU A 104 -4.21 -26.59 2.93
C GLU A 104 -3.52 -25.24 2.69
N GLU A 105 -4.23 -24.23 2.16
CA GLU A 105 -3.66 -22.90 2.00
C GLU A 105 -3.76 -22.11 3.30
N ARG A 106 -2.62 -21.56 3.71
CA ARG A 106 -2.54 -20.82 4.97
C ARG A 106 -3.08 -19.40 4.76
N GLU A 107 -3.86 -18.95 5.74
CA GLU A 107 -4.28 -17.55 5.84
C GLU A 107 -3.04 -16.63 5.82
N LEU A 108 -3.16 -15.44 5.24
CA LEU A 108 -2.12 -14.40 5.33
C LEU A 108 -2.33 -13.54 6.57
N GLY A 109 -1.27 -13.38 7.37
CA GLY A 109 -1.24 -12.52 8.55
C GLY A 109 -0.96 -11.07 8.19
N VAL A 110 -1.88 -10.41 7.49
CA VAL A 110 -1.76 -8.99 7.13
C VAL A 110 -2.24 -8.07 8.26
N LEU A 111 -1.92 -6.76 8.16
CA LEU A 111 -2.49 -5.76 9.04
C LEU A 111 -4.01 -5.69 8.83
N ARG A 112 -4.76 -5.51 9.93
CA ARG A 112 -6.23 -5.41 9.85
C ARG A 112 -6.63 -3.96 9.62
N ILE A 113 -6.84 -3.60 8.35
CA ILE A 113 -7.24 -2.25 7.94
C ILE A 113 -8.69 -2.27 7.45
N ASP A 114 -9.58 -1.61 8.20
CA ASP A 114 -10.97 -1.42 7.80
C ASP A 114 -11.24 0.06 7.47
N LEU A 115 -11.14 0.40 6.19
CA LEU A 115 -11.39 1.76 5.70
C LEU A 115 -12.86 2.21 5.87
N LYS A 116 -13.79 1.31 6.18
CA LYS A 116 -15.20 1.64 6.45
C LYS A 116 -15.44 2.00 7.92
N LYS A 117 -14.48 1.77 8.81
CA LYS A 117 -14.57 2.06 10.24
C LYS A 117 -13.26 2.62 10.77
N THR A 118 -13.07 3.92 10.56
CA THR A 118 -11.82 4.64 10.85
C THR A 118 -11.92 5.58 12.06
N TRP A 119 -12.93 5.36 12.90
CA TRP A 119 -13.21 6.12 14.12
C TRP A 119 -13.26 5.19 15.34
N ARG A 120 -13.07 5.78 16.52
CA ARG A 120 -13.05 5.03 17.79
C ARG A 120 -14.36 4.35 18.12
N ASP A 121 -14.27 3.25 18.86
CA ASP A 121 -15.45 2.56 19.34
C ASP A 121 -16.28 3.48 20.25
N GLY A 122 -17.58 3.55 19.98
CA GLY A 122 -18.50 4.47 20.66
C GLY A 122 -18.59 5.87 20.05
N ALA A 123 -17.84 6.19 18.99
CA ALA A 123 -17.98 7.46 18.27
C ALA A 123 -19.39 7.62 17.70
N VAL A 124 -19.95 8.84 17.80
CA VAL A 124 -21.28 9.18 17.27
C VAL A 124 -21.27 10.53 16.56
N GLY A 125 -22.19 10.70 15.60
CA GLY A 125 -22.40 11.97 14.90
C GLY A 125 -21.13 12.53 14.26
N ARG A 126 -20.81 13.79 14.61
CA ARG A 126 -19.67 14.56 14.09
C ARG A 126 -18.34 13.83 14.21
N GLU A 127 -18.12 13.10 15.30
CA GLU A 127 -16.87 12.38 15.55
C GLU A 127 -16.62 11.26 14.54
N ARG A 128 -17.70 10.59 14.08
CA ARG A 128 -17.59 9.58 13.00
C ARG A 128 -17.23 10.24 11.68
N THR A 129 -17.82 11.39 11.37
CA THR A 129 -17.50 12.15 10.17
C THR A 129 -16.04 12.60 10.20
N GLU A 130 -15.58 13.16 11.32
CA GLU A 130 -14.18 13.57 11.50
C GLU A 130 -13.22 12.40 11.30
N GLY A 131 -13.47 11.25 11.96
CA GLY A 131 -12.63 10.06 11.77
C GLY A 131 -12.73 9.41 10.39
N ALA A 132 -13.81 9.64 9.64
CA ALA A 132 -13.92 9.22 8.24
C ALA A 132 -13.08 10.11 7.30
N THR A 133 -13.01 11.42 7.60
CA THR A 133 -12.26 12.42 6.82
C THR A 133 -10.78 12.54 7.20
N ASP A 134 -10.41 12.22 8.43
CA ASP A 134 -9.03 12.14 8.92
C ASP A 134 -8.82 10.78 9.59
N ARG A 135 -8.15 9.87 8.87
CA ARG A 135 -7.94 8.50 9.33
C ARG A 135 -6.74 8.33 10.27
N SER A 136 -6.16 9.43 10.76
CA SER A 136 -4.98 9.40 11.65
C SER A 136 -5.16 8.53 12.89
N TRP A 137 -6.35 8.55 13.50
CA TRP A 137 -6.66 7.67 14.63
C TRP A 137 -6.59 6.18 14.24
N ALA A 138 -7.16 5.82 13.09
CA ALA A 138 -7.17 4.45 12.61
C ALA A 138 -5.76 3.96 12.26
N LEU A 139 -4.93 4.81 11.66
CA LEU A 139 -3.51 4.50 11.43
C LEU A 139 -2.79 4.20 12.74
N ASN A 140 -2.95 5.06 13.74
CA ASN A 140 -2.32 4.86 15.04
C ASN A 140 -2.80 3.56 15.73
N GLU A 141 -4.10 3.25 15.66
CA GLU A 141 -4.64 1.99 16.20
C GLU A 141 -4.08 0.75 15.53
N VAL A 142 -3.90 0.78 14.20
CA VAL A 142 -3.29 -0.33 13.46
C VAL A 142 -1.85 -0.53 13.93
N LEU A 143 -1.08 0.55 14.07
CA LEU A 143 0.31 0.50 14.50
C LEU A 143 0.48 0.06 15.95
N LEU A 144 -0.37 0.55 16.86
CA LEU A 144 -0.33 0.20 18.29
C LEU A 144 -0.57 -1.29 18.55
N ARG A 145 -1.34 -1.98 17.70
CA ARG A 145 -1.57 -3.43 17.82
C ARG A 145 -0.35 -4.28 17.47
N TRP A 146 0.63 -3.68 16.80
CA TRP A 146 1.78 -4.35 16.21
C TRP A 146 3.11 -3.89 16.77
N GLN A 147 3.12 -2.75 17.48
CA GLN A 147 4.34 -2.18 18.00
C GLN A 147 4.93 -3.07 19.11
N ASP A 148 6.12 -3.59 18.84
CA ASP A 148 7.04 -4.02 19.87
C ASP A 148 7.89 -2.81 20.29
N ASP A 149 8.35 -2.73 21.54
CA ASP A 149 8.93 -1.52 22.18
C ASP A 149 10.20 -0.95 21.49
N HIS A 150 10.68 -1.58 20.41
CA HIS A 150 11.99 -1.36 19.79
C HIS A 150 11.97 -0.89 18.32
N SER A 151 10.80 -0.79 17.66
CA SER A 151 10.71 -0.32 16.25
C SER A 151 10.36 1.17 16.14
N ALA A 152 10.85 1.84 15.09
CA ALA A 152 10.41 3.21 14.82
C ALA A 152 8.92 3.23 14.43
N TRP A 153 8.26 4.36 14.69
CA TRP A 153 6.83 4.51 14.42
C TRP A 153 6.56 4.34 12.92
N GLY A 154 5.69 3.40 12.57
CA GLY A 154 5.29 3.15 11.18
C GLY A 154 6.16 2.17 10.39
N ASP A 155 7.31 1.70 10.92
CA ASP A 155 8.18 0.75 10.21
C ASP A 155 7.44 -0.53 9.80
N VAL A 156 6.58 -1.04 10.67
CA VAL A 156 5.74 -2.22 10.38
C VAL A 156 4.81 -2.00 9.19
N MET A 157 4.25 -0.80 9.04
CA MET A 157 3.37 -0.46 7.93
C MET A 157 4.15 -0.40 6.62
N LEU A 158 5.33 0.24 6.63
CA LEU A 158 6.22 0.27 5.46
C LEU A 158 6.68 -1.13 5.07
N GLY A 159 7.07 -1.95 6.04
CA GLY A 159 7.45 -3.33 5.81
C GLY A 159 6.30 -4.17 5.25
N GLN A 160 5.07 -4.00 5.77
CA GLN A 160 3.89 -4.68 5.24
C GLN A 160 3.63 -4.28 3.78
N MET A 161 3.76 -2.99 3.46
CA MET A 161 3.62 -2.50 2.08
C MET A 161 4.69 -3.09 1.16
N GLU A 162 5.95 -3.13 1.59
CA GLU A 162 7.06 -3.76 0.85
C GLU A 162 6.80 -5.25 0.61
N ALA A 163 6.45 -5.98 1.67
CA ALA A 163 6.19 -7.42 1.57
C ALA A 163 5.02 -7.70 0.64
N CYS A 164 3.89 -7.00 0.80
CA CYS A 164 2.75 -7.16 -0.09
C CYS A 164 3.09 -6.84 -1.55
N PHE A 165 3.81 -5.74 -1.80
CA PHE A 165 4.22 -5.35 -3.15
C PHE A 165 5.10 -6.44 -3.81
N ILE A 166 6.08 -6.98 -3.09
CA ILE A 166 6.92 -8.08 -3.60
C ILE A 166 6.10 -9.35 -3.85
N MET A 167 5.13 -9.69 -2.99
CA MET A 167 4.26 -10.86 -3.22
C MET A 167 3.37 -10.68 -4.46
N VAL A 168 2.92 -9.46 -4.74
CA VAL A 168 2.22 -9.14 -5.99
C VAL A 168 3.15 -9.33 -7.19
N LEU A 169 4.35 -8.74 -7.15
CA LEU A 169 5.31 -8.85 -8.26
C LEU A 169 5.76 -10.29 -8.56
N THR A 170 5.95 -11.10 -7.52
CA THR A 170 6.60 -12.41 -7.67
C THR A 170 5.64 -13.58 -7.82
N VAL A 171 4.46 -13.52 -7.19
CA VAL A 171 3.50 -14.62 -7.19
C VAL A 171 2.07 -14.16 -7.53
N ALA A 172 1.88 -12.92 -8.00
CA ALA A 172 0.58 -12.38 -8.40
C ALA A 172 -0.52 -12.57 -7.33
N ASN A 173 -0.16 -12.36 -6.06
CA ASN A 173 -1.10 -12.56 -4.96
C ASN A 173 -2.11 -11.40 -4.85
N TYR A 174 -3.39 -11.70 -5.04
CA TYR A 174 -4.46 -10.69 -5.03
C TYR A 174 -4.71 -10.09 -3.63
N SER A 175 -4.68 -10.90 -2.57
CA SER A 175 -4.92 -10.40 -1.21
C SER A 175 -3.82 -9.43 -0.76
N CYS A 176 -2.57 -9.65 -1.17
CA CYS A 176 -1.47 -8.71 -0.99
C CYS A 176 -1.68 -7.41 -1.79
N LEU A 177 -2.24 -7.45 -3.00
CA LEU A 177 -2.60 -6.25 -3.75
C LEU A 177 -3.66 -5.44 -3.01
N GLU A 178 -4.73 -6.08 -2.56
CA GLU A 178 -5.81 -5.42 -1.83
C GLU A 178 -5.31 -4.84 -0.50
N GLU A 179 -4.40 -5.53 0.18
CA GLU A 179 -3.73 -5.00 1.36
C GLU A 179 -2.88 -3.78 1.06
N TRP A 180 -2.07 -3.83 0.00
CA TRP A 180 -1.28 -2.69 -0.43
C TRP A 180 -2.17 -1.46 -0.74
N LYS A 181 -3.30 -1.65 -1.42
CA LYS A 181 -4.30 -0.59 -1.66
C LYS A 181 -4.93 -0.07 -0.36
N ARG A 182 -5.25 -0.95 0.60
CA ARG A 182 -5.77 -0.54 1.91
C ARG A 182 -4.78 0.31 2.68
N CYS A 183 -3.49 -0.05 2.67
CA CYS A 183 -2.43 0.76 3.27
C CYS A 183 -2.37 2.15 2.64
N LEU A 184 -2.37 2.23 1.30
CA LEU A 184 -2.40 3.52 0.57
C LEU A 184 -3.61 4.37 0.98
N GLY A 185 -4.80 3.78 0.94
CA GLY A 185 -6.03 4.48 1.29
C GLY A 185 -6.07 4.93 2.75
N LEU A 186 -5.43 4.21 3.67
CA LEU A 186 -5.31 4.61 5.08
C LEU A 186 -4.33 5.78 5.25
N ILE A 187 -3.13 5.66 4.68
CA ILE A 187 -2.04 6.62 4.86
C ILE A 187 -2.36 7.94 4.17
N LEU A 188 -2.76 7.91 2.89
CA LEU A 188 -3.02 9.11 2.07
C LEU A 188 -4.26 9.91 2.51
N THR A 189 -5.03 9.43 3.48
CA THR A 189 -6.20 10.13 4.03
C THR A 189 -6.03 10.52 5.50
N CYS A 190 -4.81 10.47 6.01
CA CYS A 190 -4.44 11.04 7.31
C CYS A 190 -4.13 12.54 7.17
N LYS A 191 -4.59 13.35 8.12
CA LYS A 191 -4.25 14.79 8.22
C LYS A 191 -3.43 15.08 9.46
N THR A 192 -3.90 14.67 10.63
CA THR A 192 -3.20 14.90 11.92
C THR A 192 -1.88 14.11 12.01
N ALA A 193 -1.87 12.84 11.62
CA ALA A 193 -0.66 12.01 11.69
C ALA A 193 0.47 12.53 10.80
N VAL A 194 0.14 13.27 9.73
CA VAL A 194 1.12 13.88 8.81
C VAL A 194 2.01 14.89 9.53
N THR A 195 1.42 15.69 10.45
CA THR A 195 2.18 16.68 11.22
C THR A 195 2.85 16.07 12.45
N GLU A 196 2.27 15.03 13.04
CA GLU A 196 2.85 14.33 14.19
C GLU A 196 4.03 13.42 13.82
N HIS A 197 3.99 12.80 12.63
CA HIS A 197 4.97 11.81 12.18
C HIS A 197 5.53 12.09 10.77
N PRO A 198 6.09 13.29 10.51
CA PRO A 198 6.45 13.71 9.16
C PRO A 198 7.48 12.79 8.46
N LEU A 199 8.44 12.24 9.21
CA LEU A 199 9.47 11.36 8.67
C LEU A 199 8.91 10.04 8.13
N PHE A 200 7.83 9.52 8.75
CA PHE A 200 7.14 8.33 8.24
C PHE A 200 6.50 8.62 6.88
N PHE A 201 5.82 9.75 6.73
CA PHE A 201 5.18 10.13 5.47
C PHE A 201 6.19 10.41 4.36
N ALA A 202 7.32 11.05 4.67
CA ALA A 202 8.43 11.19 3.72
C ALA A 202 8.95 9.81 3.26
N SER A 203 9.19 8.90 4.21
CA SER A 203 9.63 7.53 3.93
C SER A 203 8.61 6.73 3.12
N PHE A 204 7.32 6.90 3.42
CA PHE A 204 6.21 6.30 2.67
C PHE A 204 6.18 6.80 1.23
N LEU A 205 6.28 8.11 0.98
CA LEU A 205 6.29 8.66 -0.38
C LEU A 205 7.52 8.22 -1.16
N ALA A 206 8.68 8.18 -0.52
CA ALA A 206 9.90 7.66 -1.12
C ALA A 206 9.75 6.17 -1.53
N LEU A 207 9.16 5.35 -0.65
CA LEU A 207 8.85 3.95 -0.95
C LEU A 207 7.84 3.82 -2.09
N LEU A 208 6.73 4.58 -2.02
CA LEU A 208 5.69 4.57 -3.03
C LEU A 208 6.25 4.94 -4.40
N ARG A 209 7.10 5.97 -4.48
CA ARG A 209 7.81 6.33 -5.71
C ARG A 209 8.59 5.15 -6.28
N LYS A 210 9.34 4.44 -5.45
CA LYS A 210 10.09 3.24 -5.86
C LYS A 210 9.18 2.09 -6.31
N GLN A 211 8.02 1.92 -5.69
CA GLN A 211 7.04 0.93 -6.12
C GLN A 211 6.38 1.33 -7.46
N MET A 212 6.09 2.62 -7.67
CA MET A 212 5.51 3.12 -8.92
C MET A 212 6.45 2.92 -10.12
N GLU A 213 7.76 3.07 -9.92
CA GLU A 213 8.79 2.75 -10.94
C GLU A 213 8.75 1.27 -11.40
N ARG A 214 8.10 0.38 -10.63
CA ARG A 214 8.17 -1.08 -10.80
C ARG A 214 6.80 -1.73 -11.01
N CYS A 215 5.70 -0.97 -11.04
CA CYS A 215 4.36 -1.55 -11.17
C CYS A 215 4.17 -2.32 -12.48
N GLU A 216 4.87 -1.94 -13.55
CA GLU A 216 4.84 -2.63 -14.85
C GLU A 216 5.61 -3.96 -14.87
N ASP A 217 6.40 -4.25 -13.82
CA ASP A 217 7.14 -5.52 -13.75
C ASP A 217 6.24 -6.72 -13.48
N VAL A 218 4.99 -6.51 -13.04
CA VAL A 218 4.07 -7.62 -12.76
C VAL A 218 3.49 -8.20 -14.05
N ASP A 219 3.66 -9.50 -14.22
CA ASP A 219 2.98 -10.22 -15.29
C ASP A 219 1.45 -10.14 -15.11
N GLY A 220 0.74 -9.78 -16.18
CA GLY A 220 -0.72 -9.70 -16.20
C GLY A 220 -1.33 -8.36 -15.75
N GLY A 221 -0.51 -7.33 -15.49
CA GLY A 221 -1.00 -5.95 -15.28
C GLY A 221 -1.82 -5.76 -14.00
N LEU A 222 -1.56 -6.57 -12.97
CA LEU A 222 -2.38 -6.66 -11.76
C LEU A 222 -2.50 -5.34 -10.97
N PHE A 223 -1.49 -4.47 -11.04
CA PHE A 223 -1.53 -3.14 -10.42
C PHE A 223 -2.46 -2.15 -11.15
N ASP A 224 -2.69 -2.34 -12.46
CA ASP A 224 -3.45 -1.46 -13.37
C ASP A 224 -3.33 0.04 -13.05
N MET A 225 -2.23 0.66 -13.50
CA MET A 225 -1.97 2.09 -13.35
C MET A 225 -2.51 2.93 -14.54
N GLY A 226 -3.38 2.35 -15.37
CA GLY A 226 -4.09 3.09 -16.41
C GLY A 226 -5.09 4.10 -15.84
N ASP A 227 -5.73 4.87 -16.72
CA ASP A 227 -6.69 5.92 -16.32
C ASP A 227 -7.84 5.38 -15.45
N ASP A 228 -8.36 4.19 -15.77
CA ASP A 228 -9.47 3.58 -15.02
C ASP A 228 -8.99 2.95 -13.70
N GLY A 229 -7.93 2.11 -13.76
CA GLY A 229 -7.43 1.36 -12.60
C GLY A 229 -6.73 2.22 -11.53
N GLY A 230 -6.01 3.26 -11.96
CA GLY A 230 -5.27 4.15 -11.07
C GLY A 230 -6.06 5.37 -10.58
N SER A 231 -7.28 5.58 -11.08
CA SER A 231 -8.14 6.73 -10.77
C SER A 231 -8.29 7.00 -9.27
N LEU A 232 -8.49 5.95 -8.47
CA LEU A 232 -8.65 6.05 -7.02
C LEU A 232 -7.36 6.52 -6.32
N LEU A 233 -6.21 5.96 -6.71
CA LEU A 233 -4.91 6.36 -6.17
C LEU A 233 -4.58 7.80 -6.56
N LYS A 234 -4.82 8.17 -7.82
CA LYS A 234 -4.66 9.54 -8.31
C LYS A 234 -5.49 10.52 -7.47
N THR A 235 -6.74 10.17 -7.17
CA THR A 235 -7.64 10.97 -6.31
C THR A 235 -7.07 11.15 -4.91
N TRP A 236 -6.63 10.06 -4.26
CA TRP A 236 -6.01 10.14 -2.93
C TRP A 236 -4.72 10.97 -2.92
N LEU A 237 -3.89 10.88 -3.97
CA LEU A 237 -2.65 11.65 -4.07
C LEU A 237 -2.91 13.14 -4.26
N LYS A 238 -3.90 13.52 -5.07
CA LYS A 238 -4.36 14.92 -5.20
C LYS A 238 -4.79 15.50 -3.85
N GLU A 239 -5.68 14.77 -3.18
CA GLU A 239 -6.19 15.15 -1.86
C GLU A 239 -5.09 15.23 -0.79
N PHE A 240 -4.16 14.29 -0.83
CA PHE A 240 -3.02 14.28 0.07
C PHE A 240 -2.08 15.47 -0.18
N LYS A 241 -1.80 15.79 -1.45
CA LYS A 241 -1.01 16.98 -1.81
C LYS A 241 -1.66 18.26 -1.28
N ARG A 242 -2.96 18.43 -1.50
CA ARG A 242 -3.75 19.54 -0.92
C ARG A 242 -3.64 19.58 0.60
N THR A 243 -3.70 18.41 1.25
CA THR A 243 -3.52 18.30 2.72
C THR A 243 -2.14 18.81 3.15
N LEU A 244 -1.06 18.45 2.44
CA LEU A 244 0.30 18.92 2.75
C LEU A 244 0.44 20.45 2.66
N GLU A 245 -0.26 21.08 1.72
CA GLU A 245 -0.30 22.54 1.57
C GLU A 245 -1.10 23.21 2.69
N GLN A 246 -2.17 22.56 3.16
CA GLN A 246 -3.01 23.08 4.24
C GLN A 246 -2.37 22.95 5.63
N VAL A 247 -1.70 21.83 5.91
CA VAL A 247 -1.21 21.52 7.27
C VAL A 247 0.19 22.07 7.56
N PHE A 248 1.00 22.35 6.53
CA PHE A 248 2.36 22.86 6.71
C PHE A 248 2.53 24.28 6.19
N SER A 249 3.07 25.15 7.04
CA SER A 249 3.43 26.52 6.65
C SER A 249 4.63 26.55 5.69
N ALA A 250 4.94 27.73 5.15
CA ALA A 250 6.13 27.93 4.32
C ALA A 250 7.42 27.57 5.09
N GLY A 251 8.17 26.59 4.59
CA GLY A 251 9.41 26.08 5.20
C GLY A 251 9.22 24.86 6.13
N GLU A 252 7.99 24.50 6.49
CA GLU A 252 7.68 23.27 7.23
C GLU A 252 7.37 22.11 6.27
N GLY A 253 7.61 20.88 6.72
CA GLY A 253 7.33 19.66 5.95
C GLY A 253 8.16 19.53 4.67
N ALA A 254 9.31 20.22 4.58
CA ALA A 254 10.11 20.30 3.36
C ALA A 254 10.52 18.93 2.81
N GLU A 255 10.84 17.97 3.69
CA GLU A 255 11.21 16.60 3.30
C GLU A 255 10.03 15.83 2.67
N ILE A 256 8.85 15.89 3.28
CA ILE A 256 7.64 15.24 2.74
C ILE A 256 7.23 15.89 1.41
N LYS A 257 7.28 17.22 1.35
CA LYS A 257 6.96 17.97 0.12
C LYS A 257 7.92 17.62 -1.02
N ALA A 258 9.22 17.52 -0.74
CA ALA A 258 10.20 17.10 -1.72
C ALA A 258 9.98 15.66 -2.22
N GLU A 259 9.61 14.73 -1.33
CA GLU A 259 9.27 13.36 -1.75
C GLU A 259 7.96 13.31 -2.54
N MET A 260 6.97 14.15 -2.21
CA MET A 260 5.72 14.29 -2.97
C MET A 260 6.00 14.81 -4.38
N ASP A 261 6.81 15.86 -4.52
CA ASP A 261 7.20 16.42 -5.82
C ASP A 261 7.94 15.37 -6.66
N GLY A 262 8.83 14.60 -6.03
CA GLY A 262 9.54 13.50 -6.68
C GLY A 262 8.62 12.38 -7.14
N LEU A 263 7.60 12.03 -6.34
CA LEU A 263 6.58 11.05 -6.73
C LEU A 263 5.73 11.58 -7.90
N GLU A 264 5.28 12.83 -7.86
CA GLU A 264 4.51 13.45 -8.93
C GLU A 264 5.26 13.47 -10.25
N SER A 265 6.56 13.76 -10.24
CA SER A 265 7.39 13.72 -11.45
C SER A 265 7.35 12.34 -12.12
N ILE A 266 7.51 11.26 -11.34
CA ILE A 266 7.49 9.90 -11.88
C ILE A 266 6.10 9.52 -12.38
N LEU A 267 5.05 9.87 -11.64
CA LEU A 267 3.67 9.60 -12.05
C LEU A 267 3.30 10.32 -13.35
N LYS A 268 3.80 11.55 -13.54
CA LYS A 268 3.64 12.29 -14.78
C LYS A 268 4.41 11.64 -15.92
N ASP A 269 5.67 11.29 -15.70
CA ASP A 269 6.54 10.74 -16.75
C ASP A 269 6.10 9.34 -17.21
N MET A 270 5.67 8.48 -16.28
CA MET A 270 5.29 7.09 -16.57
C MET A 270 3.83 6.94 -16.98
N TYR A 271 2.93 7.63 -16.29
CA TYR A 271 1.48 7.40 -16.41
C TYR A 271 0.72 8.64 -16.94
N GLY A 272 1.40 9.76 -17.17
CA GLY A 272 0.74 11.00 -17.59
C GLY A 272 -0.15 11.63 -16.52
N TRP A 273 0.01 11.24 -15.25
CA TRP A 273 -0.84 11.77 -14.18
C TRP A 273 -0.39 13.17 -13.78
N GLU A 274 -1.32 14.11 -13.85
CA GLU A 274 -1.17 15.45 -13.29
C GLU A 274 -1.99 15.56 -12.01
N LEU A 275 -1.33 15.95 -10.92
CA LEU A 275 -1.94 16.05 -9.58
C LEU A 275 -2.41 17.48 -9.26
N ASN A 276 -2.10 18.46 -10.11
CA ASN A 276 -2.63 19.82 -9.99
C ASN A 276 -3.97 19.95 -10.73
N ASP A 277 -4.81 20.87 -10.26
CA ASP A 277 -6.14 21.13 -10.81
C ASP A 277 -6.15 22.23 -11.87
N ASP A 278 -5.01 22.51 -12.52
CA ASP A 278 -4.88 23.54 -13.55
C ASP A 278 -5.53 23.16 -14.90
N PHE A 279 -6.65 22.43 -14.87
CA PHE A 279 -7.57 22.40 -16.00
C PHE A 279 -8.42 23.68 -15.96
N VAL A 280 -7.86 24.77 -16.50
CA VAL A 280 -8.68 25.91 -16.91
C VAL A 280 -9.61 25.44 -18.03
N ARG A 281 -10.86 25.11 -17.72
CA ARG A 281 -11.90 24.93 -18.74
C ARG A 281 -12.21 26.32 -19.32
N LYS A 282 -11.52 26.67 -20.41
CA LYS A 282 -11.87 27.86 -21.20
C LYS A 282 -13.18 27.59 -21.93
N GLY A 283 -14.25 28.26 -21.51
CA GLY A 283 -15.55 28.23 -22.17
C GLY A 283 -15.79 29.56 -22.89
N LEU A 284 -16.14 29.52 -24.18
CA LEU A 284 -16.70 30.67 -24.88
C LEU A 284 -18.20 30.74 -24.59
N LEU A 285 -18.67 31.85 -24.01
CA LEU A 285 -20.09 32.13 -23.81
C LEU A 285 -20.52 33.22 -24.79
N SER A 286 -21.51 32.93 -25.63
CA SER A 286 -22.18 33.94 -26.46
C SER A 286 -23.31 34.59 -25.68
N LEU A 287 -23.26 35.91 -25.52
CA LEU A 287 -24.32 36.71 -24.90
C LEU A 287 -25.47 36.97 -25.88
N GLU A 288 -26.62 37.42 -25.36
CA GLU A 288 -27.85 37.67 -26.15
C GLU A 288 -27.68 38.76 -27.22
N ASP A 289 -26.64 39.59 -27.12
CA ASP A 289 -26.26 40.59 -28.11
C ASP A 289 -25.24 40.11 -29.16
N GLY A 290 -24.81 38.84 -29.07
CA GLY A 290 -23.84 38.24 -29.98
C GLY A 290 -22.37 38.48 -29.60
N GLU A 291 -22.07 39.07 -28.43
CA GLU A 291 -20.71 39.18 -27.92
C GLU A 291 -20.24 37.82 -27.35
N GLU A 292 -19.09 37.33 -27.83
CA GLU A 292 -18.45 36.12 -27.32
C GLU A 292 -17.44 36.50 -26.24
N VAL A 293 -17.69 36.07 -25.01
CA VAL A 293 -16.82 36.33 -23.85
C VAL A 293 -16.08 35.05 -23.47
N GLU A 294 -14.75 35.12 -23.43
CA GLU A 294 -13.90 34.05 -22.91
C GLU A 294 -13.99 34.05 -21.38
N MET A 295 -14.64 33.04 -20.82
CA MET A 295 -14.75 32.88 -19.37
C MET A 295 -13.70 31.86 -18.90
N GLU A 296 -12.80 32.31 -18.03
CA GLU A 296 -11.93 31.44 -17.24
C GLU A 296 -12.71 30.98 -16.01
N VAL A 297 -13.29 29.78 -16.09
CA VAL A 297 -13.86 29.13 -14.90
C VAL A 297 -12.72 28.39 -14.21
N SER A 298 -12.20 28.93 -13.11
CA SER A 298 -11.42 28.14 -12.16
C SER A 298 -12.34 27.01 -11.68
N GLY A 299 -11.98 25.76 -11.97
CA GLY A 299 -12.79 24.60 -11.60
C GLY A 299 -13.06 24.60 -10.10
N MET A 300 -14.26 25.00 -9.69
CA MET A 300 -14.80 24.56 -8.41
C MET A 300 -15.17 23.10 -8.63
N ASP A 301 -14.56 22.23 -7.82
CA ASP A 301 -14.89 20.81 -7.75
C ASP A 301 -16.41 20.62 -7.78
N GLU A 302 -16.91 19.72 -8.63
CA GLU A 302 -18.27 19.18 -8.52
C GLU A 302 -18.47 18.39 -7.19
N GLU A 303 -17.44 18.33 -6.33
CA GLU A 303 -17.49 17.77 -4.98
C GLU A 303 -17.47 18.82 -3.84
N ASP A 304 -17.49 20.13 -4.14
CA ASP A 304 -17.76 21.17 -3.12
C ASP A 304 -19.27 21.46 -2.99
N GLU A 305 -20.09 20.40 -2.90
CA GLU A 305 -21.46 20.47 -2.35
C GLU A 305 -21.44 20.72 -0.83
N SER A 306 -20.60 21.66 -0.36
CA SER A 306 -20.55 22.09 1.05
C SER A 306 -21.53 23.22 1.37
N GLY A 307 -22.60 23.37 0.59
CA GLY A 307 -23.55 24.46 0.78
C GLY A 307 -24.96 24.17 0.28
N GLU A 308 -25.74 23.39 1.05
CA GLU A 308 -27.17 23.65 1.33
C GLU A 308 -27.80 22.49 2.15
N TYR A 309 -27.56 22.45 3.47
CA TYR A 309 -28.48 21.76 4.37
C TYR A 309 -29.39 22.81 5.03
N ALA A 310 -30.36 23.31 4.27
CA ALA A 310 -31.48 24.03 4.87
C ALA A 310 -32.38 22.99 5.56
N PRO A 311 -32.53 23.01 6.90
CA PRO A 311 -33.44 22.09 7.57
C PRO A 311 -34.89 22.41 7.15
N VAL A 312 -35.60 21.41 6.64
CA VAL A 312 -37.04 21.51 6.39
C VAL A 312 -37.76 21.58 7.73
N ILE A 313 -38.20 22.78 8.11
CA ILE A 313 -39.10 22.97 9.26
C ILE A 313 -40.47 22.45 8.83
N VAL A 314 -40.86 21.31 9.38
CA VAL A 314 -42.23 20.80 9.26
C VAL A 314 -43.05 21.46 10.36
N ASP A 315 -43.85 22.47 9.99
CA ASP A 315 -44.89 22.96 10.87
C ASP A 315 -45.93 21.86 11.05
N MET A 316 -45.95 21.24 12.23
CA MET A 316 -47.03 20.34 12.59
C MET A 316 -48.31 21.17 12.76
N PRO A 317 -49.42 20.80 12.11
CA PRO A 317 -50.69 21.46 12.38
C PRO A 317 -51.01 21.29 13.87
N GLY A 318 -51.20 22.44 14.53
CA GLY A 318 -51.59 22.51 15.94
C GLY A 318 -52.91 21.78 16.22
N PRO A 319 -53.20 21.54 17.52
CA PRO A 319 -54.19 20.59 18.01
C PRO A 319 -55.62 20.82 17.55
#